data_AF-A0A1G9TE99-F1
#
_entry.id   AF-A0A1G9TE99-F1
#
_cell.length_a   1.000
_cell.length_b   1.000
_cell.length_c   1.000
_cell.angle_alpha   90.00
_cell.angle_beta   90.00
_cell.angle_gamma   90.00
#
_symmetry.space_group_name_H-M   'P 1'
#
loop_
_entity.id
_entity.type
_entity.pdbx_description
1 polymer ?
#
loop_
_entity_poly.entity_id
_entity_poly.type
_entity_poly.pdbx_seq_one_letter_code
_entity_poly.pdbx_strand_id
1 'polypeptide(L)' 'MQAQHDGALRKDVTVADLTMMLALLPRPIPDLPVPPSPQAVERYLGFMTDGLRA' A
#
# COMPACT_ATOMS: atom_id res chain seq x y z
N MET A 1 9.35 0.96 12.58
CA MET A 1 8.48 1.21 13.74
C MET A 1 8.42 2.69 14.15
N GLN A 2 9.19 3.60 13.53
CA GLN A 2 9.15 5.03 13.88
C GLN A 2 7.77 5.68 13.63
N ALA A 3 7.16 5.47 12.46
CA ALA A 3 5.85 6.06 12.16
C ALA A 3 4.70 5.60 13.10
N GLN A 4 4.75 4.38 13.63
CA GLN A 4 3.78 3.93 14.65
C GLN A 4 4.08 4.53 16.02
N HIS A 5 5.36 4.70 16.35
CA HIS A 5 5.80 5.35 17.57
C HIS A 5 5.36 6.83 17.59
N ASP A 6 5.44 7.49 16.44
CA ASP A 6 5.01 8.88 16.24
C ASP A 6 3.48 9.02 16.09
N GLY A 7 2.73 7.91 16.16
CA GLY A 7 1.28 7.91 15.99
C GLY A 7 0.80 8.21 14.56
N ALA A 8 1.69 8.20 13.57
CA ALA A 8 1.37 8.48 12.18
C ALA A 8 0.87 7.25 11.38
N LEU A 9 0.91 6.05 11.99
CA LEU A 9 0.50 4.79 11.38
C LEU A 9 -0.30 3.95 12.40
N ARG A 10 -1.33 3.24 11.94
CA ARG A 10 -2.09 2.31 12.80
C ARG A 10 -1.18 1.25 13.42
N LYS A 11 -1.51 0.85 14.65
CA LYS A 11 -0.67 -0.04 15.49
C LYS A 11 -0.89 -1.54 15.23
N ASP A 12 -1.98 -1.88 14.56
CA ASP A 12 -2.37 -3.25 14.19
C ASP A 12 -1.67 -3.75 12.92
N VAL A 13 -0.99 -2.86 12.18
CA VAL A 13 -0.31 -3.18 10.93
C VAL A 13 1.15 -3.54 11.19
N THR A 14 1.64 -4.63 10.61
CA THR A 14 3.04 -5.03 10.72
C THR A 14 3.85 -4.62 9.49
N VAL A 15 5.19 -4.66 9.60
CA VAL A 15 6.09 -4.45 8.45
C VAL A 15 5.88 -5.52 7.38
N ALA A 16 5.51 -6.75 7.78
CA ALA A 16 5.22 -7.82 6.84
C ALA A 16 3.97 -7.51 6.00
N ASP A 17 2.92 -6.96 6.62
CA ASP A 17 1.70 -6.55 5.92
C ASP A 17 2.02 -5.46 4.89
N LEU A 18 2.79 -4.44 5.28
CA LEU A 18 3.21 -3.38 4.37
C LEU A 18 4.02 -3.93 3.19
N THR A 19 4.98 -4.82 3.46
CA THR A 19 5.82 -5.43 2.43
C THR A 19 4.99 -6.25 1.45
N MET A 20 4.02 -7.00 1.96
CA MET A 20 3.09 -7.78 1.15
C MET A 20 2.21 -6.87 0.28
N MET A 21 1.63 -5.82 0.86
CA MET A 21 0.78 -4.87 0.13
C MET A 21 1.55 -4.15 -1.00
N LEU A 22 2.78 -3.72 -0.75
CA LEU A 22 3.65 -3.09 -1.76
C LEU A 22 4.00 -4.06 -2.90
N ALA A 23 4.20 -5.35 -2.61
CA ALA A 23 4.49 -6.37 -3.62
C ALA A 23 3.29 -6.74 -4.51
N LEU A 24 2.07 -6.43 -4.05
CA LEU A 24 0.82 -6.72 -4.78
C LEU A 24 0.36 -5.55 -5.65
N LEU A 25 0.63 -4.30 -5.24
CA LEU A 25 0.25 -3.09 -5.98
C LEU A 25 0.55 -3.09 -7.49
N PRO A 26 1.76 -3.49 -7.95
CA PRO A 26 2.08 -3.45 -9.37
C PRO A 26 1.60 -4.69 -10.13
N ARG A 27 1.05 -5.69 -9.44
CA ARG A 27 0.67 -6.94 -10.09
C ARG A 27 -0.54 -6.73 -10.99
N PRO A 28 -0.58 -7.36 -12.18
CA PRO A 28 -1.78 -7.44 -12.97
C PRO A 28 -2.90 -8.08 -12.16
N ILE A 29 -4.10 -7.52 -12.24
CA ILE A 29 -5.28 -8.17 -11.69
C ILE A 29 -5.77 -9.18 -12.72
N PRO A 30 -6.04 -10.45 -12.35
CA PRO A 30 -6.63 -11.42 -13.25
C PRO A 30 -7.89 -10.86 -13.93
N ASP A 31 -8.07 -11.18 -15.21
CA ASP A 31 -9.20 -10.75 -16.03
C ASP A 31 -9.29 -9.24 -16.31
N LEU A 32 -8.33 -8.43 -15.84
CA LEU A 32 -8.18 -7.05 -16.26
C LEU A 32 -7.18 -6.97 -17.42
N PRO A 33 -7.59 -6.41 -18.57
CA PRO A 33 -6.83 -6.49 -19.81
C PRO A 33 -5.56 -5.64 -19.84
N VAL A 34 -5.40 -4.71 -18.88
CA VAL A 34 -4.29 -3.75 -18.87
C VAL A 34 -3.61 -3.77 -17.50
N PRO A 35 -2.30 -4.02 -17.43
CA PRO A 35 -1.56 -3.87 -16.18
C PRO A 35 -1.60 -2.41 -15.71
N PRO A 36 -1.55 -2.16 -14.40
CA PRO A 36 -1.63 -0.79 -13.89
C PRO A 36 -0.47 0.04 -14.44
N SER A 37 -0.78 1.24 -14.96
CA SER A 37 0.25 2.19 -15.35
C SER A 37 1.04 2.65 -14.12
N PRO A 38 2.28 3.15 -14.26
CA PRO A 38 3.03 3.71 -13.13
C PRO A 38 2.24 4.77 -12.34
N GLN A 39 1.49 5.63 -13.05
CA GLN A 39 0.63 6.65 -12.43
C GLN A 39 -0.53 6.04 -11.64
N ALA A 40 -1.10 4.93 -12.11
CA ALA A 40 -2.12 4.21 -11.36
C ALA A 40 -1.54 3.58 -10.09
N VAL A 41 -0.34 2.99 -10.17
CA VAL A 41 0.37 2.44 -9.00
C VAL A 41 0.67 3.52 -7.97
N GLU A 42 1.16 4.70 -8.39
CA GLU A 42 1.39 5.85 -7.49
C GLU A 42 0.10 6.30 -6.79
N ARG A 43 -1.02 6.38 -7.53
CA ARG A 43 -2.32 6.73 -6.97
C ARG A 43 -2.80 5.70 -5.95
N TYR A 44 -2.65 4.41 -6.24
CA TYR A 44 -3.04 3.34 -5.33
C TYR A 44 -2.15 3.29 -4.08
N LEU A 45 -0.86 3.60 -4.22
CA LEU A 45 0.04 3.77 -3.09
C LEU A 45 -0.44 4.91 -2.18
N GLY A 46 -0.86 6.04 -2.76
CA GLY A 46 -1.50 7.14 -2.02
C GLY A 46 -2.69 6.66 -1.19
N PHE A 47 -3.66 6.00 -1.83
CA PHE A 47 -4.84 5.46 -1.14
C PHE A 47 -4.51 4.46 -0.04
N MET A 48 -3.54 3.56 -0.28
CA MET A 48 -3.10 2.61 0.71
C MET A 48 -2.49 3.32 1.92
N THR A 49 -1.54 4.23 1.69
CA THR A 49 -0.86 4.94 2.78
C THR A 49 -1.81 5.84 3.57
N ASP A 50 -2.78 6.48 2.91
CA ASP A 50 -3.84 7.24 3.58
C ASP A 50 -4.69 6.35 4.50
N GLY A 51 -5.07 5.16 4.04
CA GLY A 51 -5.83 4.19 4.85
C GLY A 51 -5.07 3.62 6.05
N LEU A 52 -3.74 3.75 6.07
CA LEU A 52 -2.88 3.27 7.15
C LEU A 52 -2.54 4.34 8.18
N ARG A 53 -2.93 5.61 7.97
CA ARG A 53 -2.76 6.67 8.97
C ARG A 53 -3.68 6.42 10.18
N ALA A 54 -3.22 6.85 11.36
CA ALA A 54 -3.97 6.79 12.62
C ALA A 54 -4.59 8.15 12.97
#